data_AF-A0A2H0YWN6-F1
#
_entry.id   AF-A0A2H0YWN6-F1
#
_cell.length_a   1.000
_cell.length_b   1.000
_cell.length_c   1.000
_cell.angle_alpha   90.00
_cell.angle_beta   90.00
_cell.angle_gamma   90.00
#
_symmetry.space_group_name_H-M   'P 1'
#
loop_
_entity.id
_entity.type
_entity.pdbx_description
1 polymer ?
#
loop_
_entity_poly.entity_id
_entity_poly.type
_entity_poly.pdbx_seq_one_letter_code
_entity_poly.pdbx_strand_id
1 'polypeptide(L)'
;MTYDQKKALKSLIGGLGVIAILIGALTDLFDVLVGVIIALALWILGGPILKIGGLYPEKNEESKAESNKERSPFHKGLSFWRFLITVVGVVIIILLIASYLSGKGSGSLTTEDRSVSDFNRVELDGSGIIYINQSGTESLRIEAEDNLMKHLETKVENNTLKLRIKNPWYFWNFWPTRDINYYLSVDDLERISISGSGTIATDSLKSDDLTVTTSGSSKADLTIDVKNLNINVSGSGKFKLNGKATDQYLEISGSGNYDAKNLVSQTASIKISGSGEGILNASEELNIEINGSGNVQYLGSPSINQKISGSGSVSQYKGVVDGEDKIEEFDENINAASE
;
A
#
# COMPACT_ATOMS: atom_id res chain seq x y z
N MET A 1 -7.70 -25.87 10.00
CA MET A 1 -6.46 -25.09 9.82
C MET A 1 -5.32 -26.04 9.49
N THR A 2 -4.81 -26.01 8.26
CA THR A 2 -3.75 -26.91 7.75
C THR A 2 -2.40 -26.64 8.43
N TYR A 3 -1.48 -27.61 8.36
CA TYR A 3 -0.15 -27.50 8.99
C TYR A 3 0.61 -26.25 8.53
N ASP A 4 0.50 -25.89 7.24
CA ASP A 4 1.11 -24.67 6.69
C ASP A 4 0.45 -23.39 7.17
N GLN A 5 -0.86 -23.38 7.43
CA GLN A 5 -1.52 -22.20 8.00
C GLN A 5 -1.17 -21.98 9.48
N LYS A 6 -0.92 -23.05 10.25
CA LYS A 6 -0.40 -22.92 11.62
C LYS A 6 1.06 -22.43 11.64
N LYS A 7 1.87 -22.78 10.64
CA LYS A 7 3.26 -22.32 10.48
C LYS A 7 3.32 -20.86 10.03
N ALA A 8 2.47 -20.46 9.09
CA ALA A 8 2.33 -19.07 8.65
C ALA A 8 1.78 -18.16 9.77
N LEU A 9 0.78 -18.62 10.53
CA LEU A 9 0.25 -17.86 11.67
C LEU A 9 1.26 -17.76 12.82
N LYS A 10 2.06 -18.82 13.11
CA LYS A 10 3.16 -18.73 14.08
C LYS A 10 4.28 -17.79 13.62
N SER A 11 4.56 -17.72 12.32
CA SER A 11 5.52 -16.76 11.73
C SER A 11 5.01 -15.32 11.83
N LEU A 12 3.71 -15.09 11.58
CA LEU A 12 3.08 -13.78 11.65
C LEU A 12 2.94 -13.26 13.09
N ILE A 13 2.56 -14.14 14.03
CA ILE A 13 2.51 -13.82 15.48
C ILE A 13 3.93 -13.66 16.03
N GLY A 14 4.90 -14.42 15.54
CA GLY A 14 6.33 -14.23 15.86
C GLY A 14 6.87 -12.89 15.36
N GLY A 15 6.50 -12.46 14.15
CA GLY A 15 6.88 -11.16 13.59
C GLY A 15 6.22 -9.98 14.30
N LEU A 16 4.93 -10.06 14.61
CA LEU A 16 4.22 -9.04 15.41
C LEU A 16 4.71 -9.01 16.86
N GLY A 17 5.05 -10.16 17.43
CA GLY A 17 5.70 -10.27 18.74
C GLY A 17 7.08 -9.64 18.75
N VAL A 18 7.90 -9.85 17.71
CA VAL A 18 9.21 -9.20 17.56
C VAL A 18 9.08 -7.70 17.36
N ILE A 19 8.07 -7.23 16.62
CA ILE A 19 7.80 -5.79 16.44
C ILE A 19 7.27 -5.17 17.74
N ALA A 20 6.40 -5.84 18.49
CA ALA A 20 5.92 -5.38 19.79
C ALA A 20 7.02 -5.42 20.87
N ILE A 21 7.91 -6.42 20.83
CA ILE A 21 9.12 -6.48 21.68
C ILE A 21 10.12 -5.40 21.25
N LEU A 22 10.25 -5.07 19.96
CA LEU A 22 11.09 -3.97 19.48
C LEU A 22 10.50 -2.61 19.85
N ILE A 23 9.18 -2.44 19.83
CA ILE A 23 8.49 -1.21 20.25
C ILE A 23 8.56 -1.07 21.78
N GLY A 24 8.31 -2.14 22.53
CA GLY A 24 8.47 -2.19 23.98
C GLY A 24 9.92 -1.97 24.41
N ALA A 25 10.87 -2.60 23.72
CA ALA A 25 12.29 -2.35 23.91
C ALA A 25 12.69 -0.94 23.49
N LEU A 26 12.01 -0.31 22.53
CA LEU A 26 12.23 1.10 22.15
C LEU A 26 11.67 2.07 23.20
N THR A 27 10.52 1.76 23.81
CA THR A 27 9.96 2.56 24.90
C THR A 27 10.76 2.40 26.19
N ASP A 28 11.25 1.19 26.48
CA ASP A 28 12.20 0.95 27.57
C ASP A 28 13.56 1.58 27.25
N LEU A 29 14.01 1.56 25.99
CA LEU A 29 15.19 2.32 25.56
C LEU A 29 14.95 3.81 25.73
N PHE A 30 13.75 4.32 25.47
CA PHE A 30 13.40 5.73 25.61
C PHE A 30 13.48 6.18 27.07
N ASP A 31 12.93 5.42 28.02
CA ASP A 31 13.03 5.74 29.45
C ASP A 31 14.46 5.59 29.98
N VAL A 32 15.20 4.59 29.50
CA VAL A 32 16.63 4.43 29.82
C VAL A 32 17.45 5.57 29.20
N LEU A 33 17.16 6.00 27.97
CA LEU A 33 17.89 7.07 27.28
C LEU A 33 17.59 8.43 27.90
N VAL A 34 16.33 8.70 28.27
CA VAL A 34 15.93 9.88 29.04
C VAL A 34 16.59 9.87 30.41
N GLY A 35 16.61 8.73 31.11
CA GLY A 35 17.32 8.55 32.37
C GLY A 35 18.84 8.77 32.25
N VAL A 36 19.46 8.27 31.18
CA VAL A 36 20.90 8.47 30.89
C VAL A 36 21.19 9.92 30.51
N ILE A 37 20.32 10.57 29.74
CA ILE A 37 20.45 12.00 29.39
C ILE A 37 20.29 12.88 30.64
N ILE A 38 19.34 12.57 31.53
CA ILE A 38 19.16 13.27 32.81
C ILE A 38 20.37 13.01 33.72
N ALA A 39 20.85 11.77 33.82
CA ALA A 39 22.03 11.42 34.62
C ALA A 39 23.31 12.08 34.09
N LEU A 40 23.49 12.15 32.77
CA LEU A 40 24.59 12.87 32.13
C LEU A 40 24.46 14.38 32.32
N ALA A 41 23.24 14.94 32.22
CA ALA A 41 22.99 16.34 32.50
C ALA A 41 23.29 16.69 33.97
N LEU A 42 22.88 15.83 34.92
CA LEU A 42 23.20 15.99 36.35
C LEU A 42 24.70 15.81 36.63
N TRP A 43 25.40 14.93 35.91
CA TRP A 43 26.84 14.75 36.03
C TRP A 43 27.64 15.92 35.43
N ILE A 44 27.13 16.54 34.35
CA ILE A 44 27.72 17.72 33.71
C ILE A 44 27.43 18.99 34.51
N LEU A 45 26.24 19.12 35.11
CA LEU A 45 25.84 20.28 35.93
C LEU A 45 26.29 20.15 37.40
N GLY A 46 26.54 18.94 37.89
CA GLY A 46 26.84 18.62 39.29
C GLY A 46 28.26 18.11 39.56
N GLY A 47 29.30 18.80 39.08
CA GLY A 47 30.65 18.65 39.63
C GLY A 47 30.72 19.12 41.10
N PRO A 48 31.66 18.62 41.93
CA PRO A 48 31.48 18.49 43.37
C PRO A 48 31.45 19.83 44.12
N ILE A 49 30.28 20.20 44.64
CA ILE A 49 30.15 21.19 45.71
C ILE A 49 29.38 20.54 46.87
N LEU A 50 30.06 19.67 47.61
CA LEU A 50 29.74 19.36 49.01
C LEU A 50 31.07 19.20 49.76
N LYS A 51 31.75 20.32 50.01
CA LYS A 51 32.60 20.45 51.19
C LYS A 51 31.67 20.53 52.38
N ILE A 52 31.31 19.39 52.97
CA ILE A 52 30.76 19.37 54.32
C ILE A 52 31.96 19.52 55.24
N GLY A 53 32.01 20.66 55.94
CA GLY A 53 33.08 20.98 56.86
C GLY A 53 33.08 20.06 58.08
N GLY A 54 34.29 19.82 58.60
CA GLY A 54 34.49 19.21 59.92
C GLY A 54 35.48 18.05 59.93
N LEU A 55 36.65 18.31 60.51
CA LEU A 55 37.59 17.36 61.12
C LEU A 55 38.42 16.48 60.16
N TYR A 56 39.60 16.97 59.74
CA TYR A 56 40.88 16.24 59.77
C TYR A 56 42.03 17.28 59.75
N PRO A 57 43.20 16.98 60.34
CA PRO A 57 44.19 17.97 60.74
C PRO A 57 44.98 18.51 59.56
N GLU A 58 45.49 19.72 59.77
CA GLU A 58 46.34 20.52 58.90
C GLU A 58 47.51 19.68 58.36
N LYS A 59 47.57 19.47 57.04
CA LYS A 59 48.74 18.93 56.35
C LYS A 59 49.57 20.08 55.78
N ASN A 60 50.87 20.00 56.04
CA ASN A 60 51.93 20.97 55.75
C ASN A 60 51.98 21.44 54.29
N GLU A 61 52.50 22.66 54.10
CA GLU A 61 52.55 23.43 52.85
C GLU A 61 53.35 22.78 51.70
N GLU A 62 54.10 21.71 51.93
CA GLU A 62 54.83 20.99 50.87
C GLU A 62 53.93 20.16 49.95
N SER A 63 52.70 19.79 50.36
CA SER A 63 51.79 19.04 49.47
C SER A 63 50.98 19.92 48.50
N LYS A 64 51.12 21.25 48.56
CA LYS A 64 50.46 22.16 47.61
C LYS A 64 51.27 22.36 46.33
N ALA A 65 52.57 22.06 46.33
CA ALA A 65 53.45 22.31 45.20
C ALA A 65 53.45 21.19 44.13
N GLU A 66 53.04 19.96 44.46
CA GLU A 66 53.07 18.83 43.51
C GLU A 66 51.74 18.51 42.81
N SER A 67 50.61 19.05 43.26
CA SER A 67 49.32 18.81 42.58
C SER A 67 49.06 19.73 41.38
N ASN A 68 49.94 20.71 41.14
CA ASN A 68 49.82 21.67 40.05
C ASN A 68 50.73 21.34 38.84
N LYS A 69 51.14 20.08 38.71
CA LYS A 69 51.91 19.59 37.56
C LYS A 69 50.96 19.26 36.41
N GLU A 70 50.83 20.22 35.51
CA GLU A 70 50.41 20.10 34.10
C GLU A 70 49.35 19.04 33.78
N ARG A 71 48.08 19.37 34.03
CA ARG A 71 47.00 18.79 33.22
C ARG A 71 47.13 19.35 31.81
N SER A 72 47.67 18.56 30.89
CA SER A 72 47.91 18.99 29.51
C SER A 72 46.60 19.48 28.85
N PRO A 73 46.65 20.49 27.95
CA PRO A 73 45.45 21.10 27.37
C PRO A 73 44.61 20.13 26.52
N PHE A 74 45.14 18.93 26.23
CA PHE A 74 44.50 17.89 25.42
C PHE A 74 43.15 17.40 25.98
N HIS A 75 42.96 17.45 27.30
CA HIS A 75 41.79 16.83 27.95
C HIS A 75 40.53 17.71 27.81
N LYS A 76 40.71 19.03 27.70
CA LYS A 76 39.62 20.01 27.54
C LYS A 76 39.02 19.97 26.12
N GLY A 77 39.84 19.65 25.12
CA GLY A 77 39.38 19.45 23.75
C GLY A 77 38.48 18.22 23.61
N LEU A 78 38.86 17.09 24.23
CA LEU A 78 38.09 15.85 24.13
C LEU A 78 36.72 15.93 24.83
N SER A 79 36.62 16.64 25.96
CA SER A 79 35.33 16.89 26.62
C SER A 79 34.41 17.79 25.80
N PHE A 80 34.98 18.78 25.09
CA PHE A 80 34.22 19.65 24.19
C PHE A 80 33.66 18.89 22.99
N TRP A 81 34.47 18.04 22.34
CA TRP A 81 34.01 17.22 21.22
C TRP A 81 32.95 16.19 21.63
N ARG A 82 33.06 15.59 22.82
CA ARG A 82 32.02 14.68 23.35
C ARG A 82 30.70 15.40 23.61
N PHE A 83 30.75 16.60 24.20
CA PHE A 83 29.58 17.45 24.38
C PHE A 83 28.96 17.84 23.04
N LEU A 84 29.78 18.28 22.08
CA LEU A 84 29.34 18.67 20.74
C LEU A 84 28.67 17.51 19.99
N ILE A 85 29.28 16.31 19.99
CA ILE A 85 28.72 15.12 19.34
C ILE A 85 27.38 14.73 19.99
N THR A 86 27.28 14.83 21.31
CA THR A 86 26.03 14.51 22.04
C THR A 86 24.92 15.50 21.68
N VAL A 87 25.22 16.81 21.67
CA VAL A 87 24.25 17.86 21.30
C VAL A 87 23.81 17.69 19.85
N VAL A 88 24.74 17.46 18.92
CA VAL A 88 24.41 17.20 17.52
C VAL A 88 23.56 15.94 17.37
N GLY A 89 23.88 14.86 18.10
CA GLY A 89 23.08 13.64 18.11
C GLY A 89 21.65 13.86 18.60
N VAL A 90 21.45 14.61 19.70
CA VAL A 90 20.12 14.95 20.22
C VAL A 90 19.33 15.82 19.24
N VAL A 91 19.98 16.80 18.61
CA VAL A 91 19.35 17.65 17.58
C VAL A 91 18.91 16.80 16.38
N ILE A 92 19.74 15.87 15.92
CA ILE A 92 19.38 14.95 14.84
C ILE A 92 18.16 14.10 15.23
N ILE A 93 18.13 13.55 16.45
CA ILE A 93 16.99 12.75 16.93
C ILE A 93 15.70 13.59 16.99
N ILE A 94 15.77 14.82 17.52
CA ILE A 94 14.62 15.73 17.56
C ILE A 94 14.12 16.05 16.15
N LEU A 95 15.03 16.30 15.20
CA LEU A 95 14.67 16.55 13.81
C LEU A 95 14.02 15.33 13.14
N LEU A 96 14.50 14.12 13.43
CA LEU A 96 13.90 12.87 12.94
C LEU A 96 12.49 12.65 13.51
N ILE A 97 12.27 12.90 14.80
CA ILE A 97 10.95 12.79 15.45
C ILE A 97 9.99 13.85 14.91
N ALA A 98 10.44 15.10 14.79
CA ALA A 98 9.64 16.19 14.24
C ALA A 98 9.25 15.93 12.78
N SER A 99 10.17 15.35 11.98
CA SER A 99 9.88 14.91 10.62
C SER A 99 8.75 13.87 10.63
N TYR A 100 8.87 12.82 11.45
CA TYR A 100 7.87 11.75 11.55
C TYR A 100 6.48 12.25 11.96
N LEU A 101 6.40 13.13 12.98
CA LEU A 101 5.13 13.69 13.45
C LEU A 101 4.47 14.61 12.42
N SER A 102 5.25 15.29 11.58
CA SER A 102 4.73 16.23 10.59
C SER A 102 4.12 15.57 9.34
N GLY A 103 4.43 14.29 9.11
CA GLY A 103 3.96 13.55 7.94
C GLY A 103 2.75 12.66 8.18
N LYS A 104 2.40 12.44 9.44
CA LYS A 104 1.26 11.61 9.84
C LYS A 104 -0.05 12.35 9.61
N GLY A 105 -1.01 11.68 9.00
CA GLY A 105 -2.38 12.17 8.88
C GLY A 105 -3.02 12.48 10.24
N SER A 106 -3.84 13.52 10.29
CA SER A 106 -4.47 14.03 11.53
C SER A 106 -5.58 13.15 12.09
N GLY A 107 -6.12 12.23 11.27
CA GLY A 107 -7.32 11.43 11.51
C GLY A 107 -8.62 12.17 11.22
N SER A 108 -8.57 13.48 10.98
CA SER A 108 -9.73 14.36 10.77
C SER A 108 -9.97 14.58 9.28
N LEU A 109 -11.06 13.98 8.75
CA LEU A 109 -11.42 14.09 7.35
C LEU A 109 -12.03 15.46 7.04
N THR A 110 -11.66 15.99 5.87
CA THR A 110 -12.28 17.16 5.25
C THR A 110 -12.51 16.88 3.76
N THR A 111 -13.36 17.69 3.14
CA THR A 111 -13.74 17.55 1.74
C THR A 111 -13.42 18.82 0.97
N GLU A 112 -12.90 18.69 -0.24
CA GLU A 112 -12.62 19.81 -1.15
C GLU A 112 -13.08 19.49 -2.57
N ASP A 113 -13.88 20.38 -3.16
CA ASP A 113 -14.27 20.31 -4.56
C ASP A 113 -13.21 21.01 -5.43
N ARG A 114 -12.75 20.32 -6.48
CA ARG A 114 -11.73 20.82 -7.40
C ARG A 114 -12.35 21.02 -8.77
N SER A 115 -12.20 22.22 -9.33
CA SER A 115 -12.58 22.49 -10.71
C SER A 115 -11.65 21.75 -11.66
N VAL A 116 -12.23 20.87 -12.47
CA VAL A 116 -11.54 20.06 -13.49
C VAL A 116 -12.41 20.07 -14.74
N SER A 117 -11.79 20.09 -15.91
CA SER A 117 -12.50 19.96 -17.19
C SER A 117 -11.58 19.41 -18.28
N ASP A 118 -12.18 18.99 -19.39
CA ASP A 118 -11.51 18.63 -20.64
C ASP A 118 -10.52 17.46 -20.49
N PHE A 119 -10.96 16.37 -19.86
CA PHE A 119 -10.16 15.16 -19.72
C PHE A 119 -10.95 13.89 -19.99
N ASN A 120 -10.30 12.92 -20.63
CA ASN A 120 -10.82 11.58 -20.83
C ASN A 120 -9.83 10.51 -20.32
N ARG A 121 -8.86 10.93 -19.51
CA ARG A 121 -7.83 10.07 -18.91
C ARG A 121 -7.62 10.46 -17.47
N VAL A 122 -7.38 9.47 -16.62
CA VAL A 122 -7.13 9.65 -15.20
C VAL A 122 -5.84 8.96 -14.82
N GLU A 123 -4.97 9.67 -14.13
CA GLU A 123 -3.70 9.17 -13.62
C GLU A 123 -3.64 9.40 -12.10
N LEU A 124 -3.49 8.32 -11.34
CA LEU A 124 -3.20 8.35 -9.91
C LEU A 124 -1.75 7.96 -9.67
N ASP A 125 -0.97 8.90 -9.13
CA ASP A 125 0.39 8.66 -8.64
C ASP A 125 0.40 8.73 -7.10
N GLY A 126 0.38 7.57 -6.47
CA GLY A 126 0.33 7.41 -5.02
C GLY A 126 -0.69 6.36 -4.55
N SER A 127 -1.44 6.70 -3.51
CA SER A 127 -2.46 5.84 -2.92
C SER A 127 -3.80 6.56 -2.81
N GLY A 128 -4.88 5.79 -2.74
CA GLY A 128 -6.23 6.29 -2.59
C GLY A 128 -7.26 5.44 -3.32
N ILE A 129 -8.52 5.79 -3.16
CA ILE A 129 -9.66 5.12 -3.77
C ILE A 129 -10.33 6.11 -4.73
N ILE A 130 -10.45 5.74 -6.00
CA ILE A 130 -11.18 6.54 -7.00
C ILE A 130 -12.52 5.87 -7.26
N TYR A 131 -13.58 6.59 -6.94
CA TYR A 131 -14.95 6.26 -7.30
C TYR A 131 -15.30 7.03 -8.56
N ILE A 132 -15.48 6.31 -9.67
CA ILE A 132 -15.78 6.90 -10.97
C ILE A 132 -17.26 6.75 -11.28
N ASN A 133 -17.90 7.85 -11.63
CA ASN A 133 -19.27 7.89 -12.13
C ASN A 133 -19.31 8.55 -13.51
N GLN A 134 -19.80 7.84 -14.53
CA GLN A 134 -20.00 8.41 -15.84
C GLN A 134 -21.37 9.10 -15.90
N SER A 135 -21.37 10.42 -15.79
CA SER A 135 -22.58 11.23 -15.63
C SER A 135 -22.85 12.19 -16.79
N GLY A 136 -21.92 12.32 -17.75
CA GLY A 136 -21.95 13.35 -18.79
C GLY A 136 -21.45 14.72 -18.32
N THR A 137 -20.97 14.81 -17.07
CA THR A 137 -20.38 16.03 -16.50
C THR A 137 -19.09 15.70 -15.76
N GLU A 138 -18.13 16.64 -15.82
CA GLU A 138 -16.83 16.50 -15.18
C GLU A 138 -16.85 17.19 -13.81
N SER A 139 -16.48 16.45 -12.76
CA SER A 139 -16.28 17.02 -11.43
C SER A 139 -15.36 16.16 -10.59
N LEU A 140 -14.62 16.78 -9.68
CA LEU A 140 -13.79 16.07 -8.72
C LEU A 140 -14.06 16.59 -7.31
N ARG A 141 -14.41 15.68 -6.41
CA ARG A 141 -14.44 15.92 -4.97
C ARG A 141 -13.42 15.02 -4.30
N ILE A 142 -12.59 15.59 -3.44
CA ILE A 142 -11.58 14.86 -2.68
C ILE A 142 -11.98 14.86 -1.21
N GLU A 143 -11.97 13.70 -0.57
CA GLU A 143 -12.05 13.56 0.88
C GLU A 143 -10.72 12.99 1.39
N ALA A 144 -10.09 13.71 2.31
CA ALA A 144 -8.80 13.37 2.87
C ALA A 144 -8.62 13.99 4.26
N GLU A 145 -7.58 13.60 4.98
CA GLU A 145 -7.22 14.26 6.23
C GLU A 145 -6.81 15.73 6.01
N ASP A 146 -7.30 16.63 6.86
CA ASP A 146 -7.16 18.09 6.70
C ASP A 146 -5.71 18.57 6.52
N ASN A 147 -4.76 17.99 7.23
CA ASN A 147 -3.35 18.31 7.16
C ASN A 147 -2.69 17.80 5.86
N LEU A 148 -3.27 16.79 5.21
CA LEU A 148 -2.78 16.19 3.97
C LEU A 148 -3.41 16.82 2.72
N MET A 149 -4.62 17.37 2.80
CA MET A 149 -5.34 17.96 1.65
C MET A 149 -4.48 18.96 0.85
N LYS A 150 -3.71 19.82 1.54
CA LYS A 150 -2.82 20.83 0.92
C LYS A 150 -1.62 20.24 0.15
N HIS A 151 -1.32 18.96 0.36
CA HIS A 151 -0.24 18.24 -0.30
C HIS A 151 -0.71 17.41 -1.49
N LEU A 152 -2.03 17.30 -1.70
CA LEU A 152 -2.62 16.70 -2.88
C LEU A 152 -2.66 17.73 -4.01
N GLU A 153 -2.17 17.34 -5.17
CA GLU A 153 -2.24 18.13 -6.40
C GLU A 153 -3.21 17.48 -7.38
N THR A 154 -4.08 18.32 -7.93
CA THR A 154 -4.99 18.00 -9.02
C THR A 154 -4.63 18.88 -10.21
N LYS A 155 -4.34 18.26 -11.35
CA LYS A 155 -4.01 19.02 -12.57
C LYS A 155 -4.48 18.29 -13.81
N VAL A 156 -5.13 19.01 -14.72
CA VAL A 156 -5.42 18.48 -16.07
C VAL A 156 -4.30 18.91 -17.01
N GLU A 157 -3.66 17.96 -17.66
CA GLU A 157 -2.64 18.19 -18.70
C GLU A 157 -2.83 17.18 -19.83
N ASN A 158 -2.86 17.63 -21.09
CA ASN A 158 -3.01 16.75 -22.26
C ASN A 158 -4.19 15.76 -22.12
N ASN A 159 -5.37 16.28 -21.78
CA ASN A 159 -6.60 15.53 -21.53
C ASN A 159 -6.49 14.48 -20.42
N THR A 160 -5.49 14.61 -19.54
CA THR A 160 -5.26 13.69 -18.41
C THR A 160 -5.42 14.43 -17.10
N LEU A 161 -6.41 14.02 -16.30
CA LEU A 161 -6.53 14.39 -14.91
C LEU A 161 -5.48 13.64 -14.08
N LYS A 162 -4.49 14.38 -13.59
CA LYS A 162 -3.43 13.87 -12.72
C LYS A 162 -3.77 14.15 -11.27
N LEU A 163 -3.77 13.09 -10.47
CA LEU A 163 -3.97 13.06 -9.03
C LEU A 163 -2.67 12.57 -8.39
N ARG A 164 -1.94 13.45 -7.70
CA ARG A 164 -0.62 13.12 -7.15
C ARG A 164 -0.28 13.92 -5.92
N ILE A 165 0.82 13.57 -5.25
CA ILE A 165 1.39 14.41 -4.19
C ILE A 165 2.19 15.56 -4.84
N LYS A 166 1.86 16.80 -4.47
CA LYS A 166 2.41 18.03 -5.03
C LYS A 166 3.94 18.07 -5.05
N ASN A 167 4.57 17.61 -3.97
CA ASN A 167 6.01 17.55 -3.82
C ASN A 167 6.44 16.08 -3.73
N PRO A 168 7.08 15.50 -4.77
CA PRO A 168 7.47 14.08 -4.76
C PRO A 168 8.34 13.70 -3.55
N TRP A 169 9.21 14.60 -3.09
CA TRP A 169 10.04 14.38 -1.89
C TRP A 169 9.21 14.24 -0.60
N TYR A 170 8.01 14.81 -0.55
CA TYR A 170 7.10 14.70 0.59
C TYR A 170 6.46 13.32 0.68
N PHE A 171 6.52 12.49 -0.38
CA PHE A 171 6.01 11.12 -0.36
C PHE A 171 6.53 10.30 0.82
N TRP A 172 7.83 10.42 1.13
CA TRP A 172 8.47 9.75 2.27
C TRP A 172 7.94 10.23 3.64
N ASN A 173 7.27 11.37 3.66
CA ASN A 173 6.63 11.95 4.82
C ASN A 173 5.12 12.09 4.63
N PHE A 174 4.50 11.25 3.79
CA PHE A 174 3.07 11.26 3.54
C PHE A 174 2.46 9.97 4.08
N TRP A 175 1.92 10.02 5.30
CA TRP A 175 1.44 8.86 6.04
C TRP A 175 -0.03 9.03 6.41
N PRO A 176 -0.95 8.86 5.43
CA PRO A 176 -2.37 8.91 5.71
C PRO A 176 -2.76 7.82 6.71
N THR A 177 -3.56 8.19 7.71
CA THR A 177 -4.14 7.27 8.68
C THR A 177 -5.57 6.85 8.32
N ARG A 178 -6.16 7.55 7.34
CA ARG A 178 -7.44 7.25 6.70
C ARG A 178 -7.25 7.19 5.20
N ASP A 179 -8.18 6.52 4.50
CA ASP A 179 -8.15 6.50 3.04
C ASP A 179 -8.34 7.90 2.45
N ILE A 180 -7.73 8.13 1.29
CA ILE A 180 -7.96 9.32 0.46
C ILE A 180 -8.97 8.91 -0.61
N ASN A 181 -10.14 9.53 -0.59
CA ASN A 181 -11.23 9.21 -1.50
C ASN A 181 -11.36 10.29 -2.57
N TYR A 182 -11.37 9.88 -3.83
CA TYR A 182 -11.61 10.72 -4.99
C TYR A 182 -12.96 10.34 -5.60
N TYR A 183 -13.94 11.22 -5.50
CA TYR A 183 -15.24 11.08 -6.15
C TYR A 183 -15.18 11.83 -7.48
N LEU A 184 -15.05 11.08 -8.56
CA LEU A 184 -14.79 11.59 -9.89
C LEU A 184 -16.01 11.36 -10.78
N SER A 185 -16.57 12.43 -11.31
CA SER A 185 -17.54 12.36 -12.41
C SER A 185 -16.84 12.64 -13.73
N VAL A 186 -17.17 11.86 -14.75
CA VAL A 186 -16.63 11.98 -16.11
C VAL A 186 -17.75 12.04 -17.15
N ASP A 187 -17.44 12.61 -18.30
CA ASP A 187 -18.26 12.49 -19.51
C ASP A 187 -17.88 11.22 -20.28
N ASP A 188 -16.63 11.15 -20.73
CA ASP A 188 -16.02 9.98 -21.36
C ASP A 188 -14.70 9.59 -20.65
N LEU A 189 -14.30 8.32 -20.78
CA LEU A 189 -13.08 7.81 -20.18
C LEU A 189 -12.45 6.73 -21.06
N GLU A 190 -11.27 7.05 -21.60
CA GLU A 190 -10.48 6.16 -22.45
C GLU A 190 -9.35 5.47 -21.68
N ARG A 191 -8.84 6.11 -20.63
CA ARG A 191 -7.65 5.61 -19.93
C ARG A 191 -7.66 5.85 -18.43
N ILE A 192 -7.25 4.82 -17.71
CA ILE A 192 -7.02 4.83 -16.28
C ILE A 192 -5.58 4.36 -16.05
N SER A 193 -4.79 5.13 -15.32
CA SER A 193 -3.41 4.80 -14.96
C SER A 193 -3.21 4.91 -13.45
N ILE A 194 -2.66 3.86 -12.84
CA ILE A 194 -2.30 3.87 -11.42
C ILE A 194 -0.81 3.54 -11.27
N SER A 195 -0.07 4.42 -10.61
CA SER A 195 1.28 4.17 -10.12
C SER A 195 1.24 4.20 -8.59
N GLY A 196 1.54 3.07 -7.95
CA GLY A 196 1.51 2.93 -6.49
C GLY A 196 0.48 1.93 -5.98
N SER A 197 -0.35 2.35 -5.03
CA SER A 197 -1.28 1.48 -4.28
C SER A 197 -2.70 2.06 -4.28
N GLY A 198 -3.27 2.18 -5.47
CA GLY A 198 -4.61 2.72 -5.70
C GLY A 198 -5.70 1.65 -5.80
N THR A 199 -6.92 2.01 -5.43
CA THR A 199 -8.15 1.25 -5.73
C THR A 199 -9.03 2.05 -6.67
N ILE A 200 -9.65 1.40 -7.65
CA ILE A 200 -10.62 2.03 -8.54
C ILE A 200 -11.93 1.26 -8.49
N ALA A 201 -13.03 1.98 -8.41
CA ALA A 201 -14.38 1.45 -8.40
C ALA A 201 -15.26 2.21 -9.40
N THR A 202 -16.05 1.47 -10.19
CA THR A 202 -17.11 2.05 -11.02
C THR A 202 -18.32 1.14 -11.08
N ASP A 203 -19.51 1.73 -10.98
CA ASP A 203 -20.79 1.05 -11.07
C ASP A 203 -21.22 0.81 -12.53
N SER A 204 -20.84 1.70 -13.43
CA SER A 204 -21.07 1.55 -14.88
C SER A 204 -20.18 2.51 -15.65
N LEU A 205 -19.44 1.97 -16.61
CA LEU A 205 -18.63 2.76 -17.54
C LEU A 205 -18.84 2.24 -18.97
N LYS A 206 -19.18 3.14 -19.88
CA LYS A 206 -19.37 2.89 -21.31
C LYS A 206 -18.33 3.64 -22.10
N SER A 207 -17.63 2.94 -22.98
CA SER A 207 -16.62 3.52 -23.85
C SER A 207 -16.36 2.60 -25.05
N ASP A 208 -15.92 3.16 -26.18
CA ASP A 208 -15.45 2.32 -27.28
C ASP A 208 -14.11 1.65 -26.93
N ASP A 209 -13.19 2.39 -26.32
CA ASP A 209 -11.85 1.93 -25.98
C ASP A 209 -11.51 2.28 -24.52
N LEU A 210 -11.24 1.26 -23.70
CA LEU A 210 -10.80 1.45 -22.32
C LEU A 210 -9.43 0.81 -22.09
N THR A 211 -8.46 1.63 -21.71
CA THR A 211 -7.14 1.17 -21.27
C THR A 211 -6.97 1.34 -19.77
N VAL A 212 -6.65 0.27 -19.05
CA VAL A 212 -6.30 0.29 -17.63
C VAL A 212 -4.85 -0.14 -17.46
N THR A 213 -3.99 0.76 -17.01
CA THR A 213 -2.58 0.48 -16.73
C THR A 213 -2.32 0.61 -15.25
N THR A 214 -1.66 -0.37 -14.65
CA THR A 214 -1.28 -0.31 -13.24
C THR A 214 0.16 -0.74 -13.02
N SER A 215 0.86 -0.03 -12.15
CA SER A 215 2.18 -0.37 -11.65
C SER A 215 2.18 -0.32 -10.12
N GLY A 216 2.57 -1.41 -9.47
CA GLY A 216 2.63 -1.49 -8.01
C GLY A 216 1.68 -2.53 -7.41
N SER A 217 0.79 -2.10 -6.51
CA SER A 217 -0.17 -2.94 -5.78
C SER A 217 -1.58 -2.36 -5.84
N SER A 218 -2.25 -2.56 -6.97
CA SER A 218 -3.53 -1.93 -7.27
C SER A 218 -4.73 -2.85 -7.06
N LYS A 219 -5.92 -2.26 -6.92
CA LYS A 219 -7.20 -2.96 -7.00
C LYS A 219 -8.12 -2.27 -7.99
N ALA A 220 -8.92 -3.03 -8.71
CA ALA A 220 -9.98 -2.48 -9.56
C ALA A 220 -11.24 -3.34 -9.42
N ASP A 221 -12.38 -2.71 -9.14
CA ASP A 221 -13.71 -3.31 -9.24
C ASP A 221 -14.50 -2.51 -10.28
N LEU A 222 -14.57 -3.03 -11.50
CA LEU A 222 -15.12 -2.29 -12.64
C LEU A 222 -16.35 -3.01 -13.21
N THR A 223 -17.42 -2.25 -13.42
CA THR A 223 -18.56 -2.68 -14.23
C THR A 223 -18.57 -1.89 -15.52
N ILE A 224 -18.38 -2.56 -16.66
CA ILE A 224 -18.08 -1.91 -17.94
C ILE A 224 -18.92 -2.47 -19.10
N ASP A 225 -19.14 -1.65 -20.12
CA ASP A 225 -19.73 -2.02 -21.41
C ASP A 225 -18.91 -1.34 -22.50
N VAL A 226 -17.94 -2.09 -23.07
CA VAL A 226 -16.92 -1.54 -23.97
C VAL A 226 -16.76 -2.36 -25.25
N LYS A 227 -16.19 -1.76 -26.31
CA LYS A 227 -15.76 -2.56 -27.48
C LYS A 227 -14.40 -3.17 -27.20
N ASN A 228 -13.39 -2.35 -26.97
CA ASN A 228 -12.02 -2.78 -26.75
C ASN A 228 -11.59 -2.51 -25.30
N LEU A 229 -11.16 -3.56 -24.61
CA LEU A 229 -10.60 -3.47 -23.26
C LEU A 229 -9.13 -3.88 -23.29
N ASN A 230 -8.24 -2.98 -22.84
CA ASN A 230 -6.81 -3.26 -22.71
C ASN A 230 -6.35 -3.07 -21.26
N ILE A 231 -5.85 -4.13 -20.63
CA ILE A 231 -5.42 -4.10 -19.23
C ILE A 231 -3.95 -4.50 -19.14
N ASN A 232 -3.12 -3.62 -18.57
CA ASN A 232 -1.70 -3.83 -18.39
C ASN A 232 -1.36 -3.75 -16.90
N VAL A 233 -0.88 -4.86 -16.34
CA VAL A 233 -0.56 -4.99 -14.92
C VAL A 233 0.92 -5.26 -14.76
N SER A 234 1.64 -4.36 -14.10
CA SER A 234 3.02 -4.53 -13.67
C SER A 234 3.09 -4.58 -12.14
N GLY A 235 3.48 -5.73 -11.59
CA GLY A 235 3.58 -5.94 -10.15
C GLY A 235 2.51 -6.89 -9.62
N SER A 236 1.76 -6.44 -8.62
CA SER A 236 0.69 -7.20 -7.99
C SER A 236 -0.61 -6.42 -8.08
N GLY A 237 -1.74 -7.11 -8.12
CA GLY A 237 -3.02 -6.42 -8.08
C GLY A 237 -4.18 -7.39 -8.08
N LYS A 238 -5.36 -6.89 -7.73
CA LYS A 238 -6.61 -7.64 -7.75
C LYS A 238 -7.62 -6.90 -8.60
N PHE A 239 -8.03 -7.52 -9.68
CA PHE A 239 -8.95 -6.94 -10.64
C PHE A 239 -10.21 -7.79 -10.65
N LYS A 240 -11.35 -7.16 -10.46
CA LYS A 240 -12.67 -7.77 -10.58
C LYS A 240 -13.44 -6.99 -11.64
N LEU A 241 -13.83 -7.65 -12.71
CA LEU A 241 -14.54 -7.01 -13.81
C LEU A 241 -15.87 -7.70 -14.08
N ASN A 242 -16.88 -6.88 -14.36
CA ASN A 242 -18.24 -7.30 -14.70
C ASN A 242 -18.72 -6.54 -15.96
N GLY A 243 -19.69 -7.11 -16.67
CA GLY A 243 -20.36 -6.47 -17.80
C GLY A 243 -20.01 -7.11 -19.14
N LYS A 244 -19.67 -6.32 -20.16
CA LYS A 244 -19.40 -6.80 -21.52
C LYS A 244 -18.20 -6.12 -22.17
N ALA A 245 -17.46 -6.88 -22.97
CA ALA A 245 -16.48 -6.38 -23.93
C ALA A 245 -16.68 -7.06 -25.28
N THR A 246 -16.27 -6.43 -26.39
CA THR A 246 -16.13 -7.17 -27.66
C THR A 246 -14.79 -7.89 -27.66
N ASP A 247 -13.71 -7.12 -27.51
CA ASP A 247 -12.34 -7.59 -27.50
C ASP A 247 -11.69 -7.25 -26.16
N GLN A 248 -11.11 -8.26 -25.51
CA GLN A 248 -10.40 -8.10 -24.25
C GLN A 248 -8.94 -8.53 -24.37
N TYR A 249 -8.02 -7.63 -24.07
CA TYR A 249 -6.59 -7.89 -23.97
C TYR A 249 -6.09 -7.63 -22.55
N LEU A 250 -5.41 -8.62 -21.97
CA LEU A 250 -4.84 -8.55 -20.63
C LEU A 250 -3.38 -9.01 -20.65
N GLU A 251 -2.48 -8.15 -20.16
CA GLU A 251 -1.09 -8.50 -19.90
C GLU A 251 -0.78 -8.35 -18.40
N ILE A 252 -0.32 -9.43 -17.78
CA ILE A 252 0.12 -9.48 -16.38
C ILE A 252 1.62 -9.79 -16.34
N SER A 253 2.41 -8.84 -15.86
CA SER A 253 3.82 -9.02 -15.51
C SER A 253 3.98 -9.00 -13.99
N GLY A 254 4.09 -10.18 -13.37
CA GLY A 254 4.18 -10.34 -11.92
C GLY A 254 3.22 -11.39 -11.36
N SER A 255 2.46 -11.02 -10.32
CA SER A 255 1.61 -11.93 -9.54
C SER A 255 0.19 -11.39 -9.34
N GLY A 256 -0.34 -10.69 -10.36
CA GLY A 256 -1.71 -10.18 -10.34
C GLY A 256 -2.77 -11.28 -10.37
N ASN A 257 -3.92 -11.03 -9.76
CA ASN A 257 -5.12 -11.87 -9.85
C ASN A 257 -6.21 -11.08 -10.59
N TYR A 258 -6.77 -11.70 -11.61
CA TYR A 258 -7.78 -11.12 -12.48
C TYR A 258 -9.03 -12.00 -12.49
N ASP A 259 -10.13 -11.53 -11.90
CA ASP A 259 -11.44 -12.18 -11.88
C ASP A 259 -12.41 -11.45 -12.81
N ALA A 260 -12.60 -11.97 -14.01
CA ALA A 260 -13.53 -11.46 -14.99
C ALA A 260 -14.59 -12.50 -15.39
N LYS A 261 -14.98 -13.37 -14.44
CA LYS A 261 -16.02 -14.39 -14.69
C LYS A 261 -17.36 -13.78 -15.15
N ASN A 262 -17.64 -12.55 -14.70
CA ASN A 262 -18.87 -11.81 -14.98
C ASN A 262 -18.71 -10.79 -16.12
N LEU A 263 -17.56 -10.73 -16.77
CA LEU A 263 -17.32 -9.88 -17.94
C LEU A 263 -17.38 -10.77 -19.19
N VAL A 264 -18.46 -10.69 -19.95
CA VAL A 264 -18.62 -11.49 -21.17
C VAL A 264 -17.92 -10.80 -22.33
N SER A 265 -16.89 -11.46 -22.88
CA SER A 265 -16.13 -11.00 -24.05
C SER A 265 -16.40 -11.87 -25.27
N GLN A 266 -16.39 -11.32 -26.49
CA GLN A 266 -16.43 -12.16 -27.71
C GLN A 266 -15.09 -12.83 -27.92
N THR A 267 -14.04 -12.01 -27.97
CA THR A 267 -12.65 -12.45 -28.01
C THR A 267 -11.93 -12.04 -26.73
N ALA A 268 -11.07 -12.92 -26.24
CA ALA A 268 -10.21 -12.61 -25.11
C ALA A 268 -8.78 -13.10 -25.36
N SER A 269 -7.81 -12.29 -24.95
CA SER A 269 -6.39 -12.61 -24.98
C SER A 269 -5.80 -12.32 -23.61
N ILE A 270 -5.14 -13.32 -23.02
CA ILE A 270 -4.39 -13.15 -21.77
C ILE A 270 -2.95 -13.58 -21.95
N LYS A 271 -2.04 -12.70 -21.53
CA LYS A 271 -0.60 -12.96 -21.44
C LYS A 271 -0.13 -12.81 -20.01
N ILE A 272 0.46 -13.87 -19.45
CA ILE A 272 1.00 -13.87 -18.09
C ILE A 272 2.51 -14.12 -18.17
N SER A 273 3.29 -13.20 -17.63
CA SER A 273 4.72 -13.38 -17.36
C SER A 273 4.94 -13.36 -15.83
N GLY A 274 5.15 -14.53 -15.23
CA GLY A 274 5.31 -14.68 -13.77
C GLY A 274 4.39 -15.74 -13.17
N SER A 275 3.64 -15.38 -12.12
CA SER A 275 2.81 -16.31 -11.33
C SER A 275 1.39 -15.79 -11.12
N GLY A 276 0.91 -14.94 -12.02
CA GLY A 276 -0.45 -14.39 -11.97
C GLY A 276 -1.54 -15.43 -12.21
N GLU A 277 -2.75 -15.07 -11.81
CA GLU A 277 -3.97 -15.86 -11.99
C GLU A 277 -4.99 -15.06 -12.79
N GLY A 278 -5.69 -15.72 -13.72
CA GLY A 278 -6.74 -15.08 -14.52
C GLY A 278 -7.95 -15.97 -14.69
N ILE A 279 -9.15 -15.44 -14.46
CA ILE A 279 -10.43 -16.04 -14.81
C ILE A 279 -11.06 -15.16 -15.88
N LEU A 280 -11.29 -15.69 -17.08
CA LEU A 280 -11.90 -14.96 -18.20
C LEU A 280 -13.19 -15.64 -18.67
N ASN A 281 -14.08 -14.89 -19.30
CA ASN A 281 -15.28 -15.42 -19.92
C ASN A 281 -15.35 -14.96 -21.38
N ALA A 282 -15.20 -15.91 -22.31
CA ALA A 282 -15.13 -15.65 -23.74
C ALA A 282 -16.13 -16.51 -24.52
N SER A 283 -16.84 -15.93 -25.47
CA SER A 283 -17.85 -16.66 -26.26
C SER A 283 -17.32 -17.25 -27.56
N GLU A 284 -16.31 -16.66 -28.19
CA GLU A 284 -15.86 -17.07 -29.53
C GLU A 284 -14.39 -17.49 -29.58
N GLU A 285 -13.46 -16.64 -29.13
CA GLU A 285 -12.01 -16.91 -29.21
C GLU A 285 -11.31 -16.61 -27.88
N LEU A 286 -10.39 -17.49 -27.49
CA LEU A 286 -9.55 -17.32 -26.31
C LEU A 286 -8.10 -17.65 -26.62
N ASN A 287 -7.26 -16.60 -26.64
CA ASN A 287 -5.81 -16.69 -26.79
C ASN A 287 -5.13 -16.62 -25.42
N ILE A 288 -4.26 -17.59 -25.11
CA ILE A 288 -3.59 -17.69 -23.82
C ILE A 288 -2.09 -17.86 -24.02
N GLU A 289 -1.30 -16.96 -23.45
CA GLU A 289 0.15 -17.11 -23.34
C GLU A 289 0.60 -17.06 -21.88
N ILE A 290 1.26 -18.09 -21.40
CA ILE A 290 1.80 -18.15 -20.04
C ILE A 290 3.30 -18.42 -20.11
N ASN A 291 4.08 -17.50 -19.58
CA ASN A 291 5.52 -17.61 -19.38
C ASN A 291 5.79 -17.61 -17.86
N GLY A 292 5.93 -18.79 -17.26
CA GLY A 292 6.12 -18.98 -15.82
C GLY A 292 5.17 -20.02 -15.22
N SER A 293 4.58 -19.68 -14.07
CA SER A 293 3.77 -20.59 -13.24
C SER A 293 2.34 -20.06 -13.03
N GLY A 294 1.87 -19.18 -13.92
CA GLY A 294 0.53 -18.61 -13.82
C GLY A 294 -0.58 -19.61 -14.16
N ASN A 295 -1.79 -19.33 -13.68
CA ASN A 295 -2.96 -20.18 -13.91
C ASN A 295 -4.08 -19.40 -14.58
N VAL A 296 -4.67 -19.97 -15.62
CA VAL A 296 -5.82 -19.38 -16.31
C VAL A 296 -7.01 -20.32 -16.23
N GLN A 297 -8.14 -19.78 -15.79
CA GLN A 297 -9.43 -20.43 -15.87
C GLN A 297 -10.31 -19.70 -16.87
N TYR A 298 -11.16 -20.42 -17.58
CA TYR A 298 -12.06 -19.81 -18.55
C TYR A 298 -13.50 -20.32 -18.45
N LEU A 299 -14.43 -19.43 -18.76
CA LEU A 299 -15.85 -19.70 -18.96
C LEU A 299 -16.20 -19.55 -20.44
N GLY A 300 -17.39 -20.05 -20.82
CA GLY A 300 -17.90 -20.00 -22.20
C GLY A 300 -17.52 -21.24 -23.02
N SER A 301 -17.62 -21.12 -24.34
CA SER A 301 -17.26 -22.18 -25.29
C SER A 301 -16.43 -21.64 -26.46
N PRO A 302 -15.30 -20.94 -26.19
CA PRO A 302 -14.48 -20.36 -27.24
C PRO A 302 -13.61 -21.42 -27.95
N SER A 303 -13.15 -21.09 -29.15
CA SER A 303 -11.97 -21.71 -29.76
C SER A 303 -10.73 -21.26 -29.00
N ILE A 304 -9.95 -22.23 -28.49
CA ILE A 304 -8.82 -21.95 -27.60
C ILE A 304 -7.51 -22.14 -28.34
N ASN A 305 -6.65 -21.12 -28.28
CA ASN A 305 -5.26 -21.19 -28.67
C ASN A 305 -4.39 -20.89 -27.45
N GLN A 306 -3.47 -21.79 -27.10
CA GLN A 306 -2.68 -21.67 -25.88
C GLN A 306 -1.20 -21.98 -26.12
N LYS A 307 -0.34 -21.19 -25.46
CA LYS A 307 1.10 -21.39 -25.40
C LYS A 307 1.56 -21.25 -23.95
N ILE A 308 2.11 -22.33 -23.41
CA ILE A 308 2.58 -22.37 -22.02
C ILE A 308 4.06 -22.72 -22.02
N SER A 309 4.88 -21.83 -21.47
CA SER A 309 6.31 -22.04 -21.20
C SER A 309 6.52 -21.96 -19.69
N GLY A 310 6.71 -23.11 -19.03
CA GLY A 310 6.89 -23.21 -17.58
C GLY A 310 5.95 -24.23 -16.94
N SER A 311 5.48 -23.93 -15.73
CA SER A 311 4.64 -24.82 -14.92
C SER A 311 3.19 -24.33 -14.76
N GLY A 312 2.78 -23.34 -15.56
CA GLY A 312 1.43 -22.81 -15.54
C GLY A 312 0.38 -23.79 -16.06
N SER A 313 -0.90 -23.48 -15.82
CA SER A 313 -2.01 -24.34 -16.23
C SER A 313 -3.20 -23.56 -16.79
N VAL A 314 -3.96 -24.22 -17.65
CA VAL A 314 -5.21 -23.71 -18.23
C VAL A 314 -6.31 -24.72 -17.96
N SER A 315 -7.46 -24.28 -17.45
CA SER A 315 -8.60 -25.16 -17.16
C SER A 315 -9.93 -24.45 -17.36
N GLN A 316 -10.98 -25.21 -17.62
CA GLN A 316 -12.33 -24.65 -17.62
C GLN A 316 -12.76 -24.36 -16.17
N TYR A 317 -13.36 -23.20 -15.94
CA TYR A 317 -13.90 -22.83 -14.64
C TYR A 317 -15.14 -23.68 -14.33
N LYS A 318 -15.07 -24.51 -13.28
CA LYS A 318 -16.16 -25.43 -12.91
C LYS A 318 -17.10 -24.87 -11.84
N GLY A 319 -16.93 -23.61 -11.44
CA GLY A 319 -17.60 -23.08 -10.26
C GLY A 319 -17.18 -23.81 -8.98
N VAL A 320 -17.68 -23.35 -7.83
CA VAL A 320 -17.62 -24.14 -6.60
C VAL A 320 -18.79 -25.11 -6.65
N VAL A 321 -18.52 -26.37 -6.98
CA VAL A 321 -19.47 -27.46 -6.72
C VAL A 321 -19.25 -27.87 -5.26
N ASP A 322 -20.27 -27.62 -4.43
CA ASP A 322 -20.52 -28.04 -3.03
C ASP A 322 -20.47 -26.97 -1.93
N GLY A 323 -21.66 -26.67 -1.36
CA GLY A 323 -21.82 -26.01 -0.07
C GLY A 323 -23.22 -25.45 0.27
N GLU A 324 -24.24 -26.32 0.36
CA GLU A 324 -25.57 -26.12 0.98
C GLU A 324 -26.66 -25.32 0.24
N ASP A 325 -27.42 -26.02 -0.59
CA ASP A 325 -28.89 -25.98 -0.51
C ASP A 325 -29.37 -27.43 -0.45
N LYS A 326 -29.68 -27.90 0.76
CA LYS A 326 -30.53 -29.08 0.93
C LYS A 326 -31.95 -28.63 0.64
N ILE A 327 -32.47 -29.00 -0.53
CA ILE A 327 -33.91 -29.11 -0.74
C ILE A 327 -34.18 -30.54 -1.21
N GLU A 328 -34.71 -31.29 -0.26
CA GLU A 328 -35.56 -32.48 -0.34
C GLU A 328 -35.42 -33.39 -1.57
N GLU A 329 -34.79 -34.52 -1.30
CA GLU A 329 -35.06 -35.85 -1.82
C GLU A 329 -36.55 -36.01 -2.22
N PHE A 330 -36.84 -35.91 -3.52
CA PHE A 330 -38.08 -36.44 -4.07
C PHE A 330 -37.92 -37.96 -4.15
N ASP A 331 -38.55 -38.62 -3.18
CA ASP A 331 -38.69 -40.07 -3.08
C ASP A 331 -39.53 -40.58 -4.26
N GLU A 332 -38.87 -41.01 -5.34
CA GLU A 332 -39.46 -41.93 -6.30
C GLU A 332 -39.37 -43.34 -5.73
N ASN A 333 -40.47 -43.84 -5.16
CA ASN A 333 -40.97 -45.18 -5.49
C ASN A 333 -42.38 -45.49 -4.94
N ILE A 334 -43.31 -45.62 -5.89
CA ILE A 334 -44.19 -46.78 -6.09
C ILE A 334 -45.24 -47.09 -5.00
N ASN A 335 -46.52 -46.91 -5.33
CA ASN A 335 -47.38 -48.06 -5.61
C ASN A 335 -48.74 -47.71 -6.25
N ALA A 336 -49.07 -48.54 -7.23
CA ALA A 336 -50.39 -48.73 -7.78
C ALA A 336 -51.35 -49.35 -6.75
N ALA A 337 -52.65 -49.00 -6.81
CA ALA A 337 -53.80 -49.90 -6.74
C ALA A 337 -55.12 -49.10 -6.60
N SER A 338 -56.11 -49.44 -7.44
CA SER A 338 -57.57 -49.55 -7.17
C SER A 338 -58.26 -48.43 -6.36
N GLU A 339 -59.31 -47.74 -6.79
CA GLU A 339 -60.50 -48.05 -7.60
C GLU A 339 -60.99 -46.78 -8.33
#